data_AF-A0A409WLB9-F1
#
_entry.id   AF-A0A409WLB9-F1
#
_cell.length_a   1.000
_cell.length_b   1.000
_cell.length_c   1.000
_cell.angle_alpha   90.00
_cell.angle_beta   90.00
_cell.angle_gamma   90.00
#
_symmetry.space_group_name_H-M   'P 1'
#
loop_
_entity.id
_entity.type
_entity.pdbx_description
1 polymer ?
#
loop_
_entity_poly.entity_id
_entity_poly.type
_entity_poly.pdbx_seq_one_letter_code
_entity_poly.pdbx_strand_id
1 'polypeptide(L)'
;EDDAAAVTSCSVKWNGAYDRTYNFEVKNNGIKLWVSTAVDTVTGQQIHIGSCTLPPASGIYKPTKWTSSNGTPGMLASLRTVVSLSNRRTVFGNPTITKNGSIGTQSRSYEYGDCKGQIAFHTEEVTGGVGAEKTIRFLDTPLLPSSTPEDCPKVIKSGIDDEGQHPKSPNVTGPSGISTLLHRIGRKQLLERLLDVSGTEEFDLRVYTDNSFHYDLYVKRRGRDIEIGFIDSDGQWAQPGIRYFIEDPPSDSSYQVAKWIPVSTSEFGEAWRGPEHWIRAQGGALAKAIWYHHYYNYPDVEVSWSGMSPAEKDDLAAWLKERSEILKMKSDKEDKEYQDRKNEFGDKFHLEEERLGMEAYYKTRRACRAQCGEGNPKLVCSKCKIARYCSPECQKEDWKYHKTYCGTETPIPKEFD
;
A
#
# COMPACT_ATOMS: atom_id res chain seq x y z
N GLU A 1 4.32 -12.38 -36.64
CA GLU A 1 5.04 -13.54 -36.09
C GLU A 1 6.30 -12.99 -35.47
N ASP A 2 6.33 -12.85 -34.15
CA ASP A 2 7.53 -12.49 -33.40
C ASP A 2 7.66 -13.48 -32.25
N ASP A 3 8.75 -14.24 -32.28
CA ASP A 3 9.08 -15.32 -31.37
C ASP A 3 9.25 -14.83 -29.93
N ALA A 4 8.15 -14.77 -29.18
CA ALA A 4 8.22 -14.82 -27.73
C ALA A 4 8.82 -16.19 -27.36
N ALA A 5 10.05 -16.19 -26.83
CA ALA A 5 10.69 -17.39 -26.33
C ALA A 5 9.69 -18.16 -25.44
N ALA A 6 9.37 -19.41 -25.80
CA ALA A 6 8.37 -20.21 -25.10
C ALA A 6 8.77 -20.39 -23.63
N VAL A 7 8.11 -19.67 -22.72
CA VAL A 7 8.29 -19.82 -21.27
C VAL A 7 7.43 -20.97 -20.80
N THR A 8 8.04 -22.00 -20.22
CA THR A 8 7.31 -23.08 -19.53
C THR A 8 7.17 -22.71 -18.06
N SER A 9 5.93 -22.67 -17.54
CA SER A 9 5.65 -22.44 -16.13
C SER A 9 4.86 -23.61 -15.52
N CYS A 10 5.07 -23.87 -14.22
CA CYS A 10 4.32 -24.84 -13.43
C CYS A 10 3.96 -24.21 -12.09
N SER A 11 2.79 -24.55 -11.54
CA SER A 11 2.35 -24.07 -10.23
C SER A 11 1.52 -25.15 -9.53
N VAL A 12 1.51 -25.08 -8.19
CA VAL A 12 0.71 -25.97 -7.34
C VAL A 12 0.07 -25.16 -6.23
N LYS A 13 -1.19 -25.48 -5.90
CA LYS A 13 -1.89 -24.92 -4.74
C LYS A 13 -1.85 -25.94 -3.60
N TRP A 14 -1.38 -25.52 -2.44
CA TRP A 14 -1.43 -26.34 -1.22
C TRP A 14 -1.78 -25.48 0.00
N ASN A 15 -2.21 -26.14 1.08
CA ASN A 15 -2.46 -25.49 2.36
C ASN A 15 -1.17 -25.51 3.19
N GLY A 16 -0.43 -24.40 3.17
CA GLY A 16 0.75 -24.19 4.03
C GLY A 16 0.39 -23.66 5.41
N ALA A 17 1.22 -23.95 6.41
CA ALA A 17 1.16 -23.36 7.74
C ALA A 17 2.11 -22.16 7.84
N TYR A 18 1.64 -21.05 8.42
CA TYR A 18 2.36 -19.77 8.43
C TYR A 18 3.61 -19.73 9.32
N ASP A 19 3.73 -20.66 10.26
CA ASP A 19 4.81 -20.75 11.25
C ASP A 19 5.89 -21.77 10.86
N ARG A 20 5.87 -22.26 9.62
CA ARG A 20 6.78 -23.30 9.14
C ARG A 20 7.76 -22.78 8.10
N THR A 21 8.93 -23.39 8.10
CA THR A 21 9.91 -23.23 7.02
C THR A 21 9.61 -24.24 5.91
N TYR A 22 9.65 -23.76 4.68
CA TYR A 22 9.52 -24.58 3.48
C TYR A 22 10.80 -24.46 2.66
N ASN A 23 11.48 -25.58 2.42
CA ASN A 23 12.62 -25.62 1.51
C ASN A 23 12.10 -25.82 0.08
N PHE A 24 12.33 -24.83 -0.78
CA PHE A 24 12.04 -24.95 -2.20
C PHE A 24 13.26 -25.56 -2.90
N GLU A 25 13.16 -26.85 -3.21
CA GLU A 25 14.22 -27.62 -3.84
C GLU A 25 14.03 -27.66 -5.35
N VAL A 26 15.08 -27.28 -6.08
CA VAL A 26 15.16 -27.43 -7.54
C VAL A 26 16.26 -28.42 -7.86
N LYS A 27 15.89 -29.56 -8.45
CA LYS A 27 16.82 -30.64 -8.81
C LYS A 27 16.90 -30.79 -10.32
N ASN A 28 18.11 -30.96 -10.85
CA ASN A 28 18.37 -31.35 -12.22
C ASN A 28 19.03 -32.74 -12.23
N ASN A 29 18.49 -33.67 -13.02
CA ASN A 29 19.01 -35.04 -13.11
C ASN A 29 20.20 -35.21 -14.07
N GLY A 30 20.78 -34.11 -14.57
CA GLY A 30 21.98 -34.11 -15.41
C GLY A 30 21.73 -34.33 -16.90
N ILE A 31 20.49 -34.61 -17.31
CA ILE A 31 20.19 -34.95 -18.72
C ILE A 31 19.32 -33.89 -19.39
N LYS A 32 18.40 -33.21 -18.67
CA LYS A 32 17.55 -32.05 -19.08
C LYS A 32 16.31 -31.83 -18.18
N LEU A 33 15.99 -32.76 -17.28
CA LEU A 33 14.79 -32.72 -16.45
C LEU A 33 15.04 -31.88 -15.20
N TRP A 34 14.20 -30.86 -15.01
CA TRP A 34 14.13 -30.03 -13.82
C TRP A 34 12.90 -30.42 -13.02
N VAL A 35 13.09 -30.62 -11.72
CA VAL A 35 12.02 -30.96 -10.78
C VAL A 35 12.02 -29.92 -9.67
N SER A 36 10.87 -29.29 -9.45
CA SER A 36 10.65 -28.33 -8.35
C SER A 36 9.75 -28.94 -7.29
N THR A 37 10.17 -28.85 -6.02
CA THR A 37 9.47 -29.42 -4.87
C THR A 37 9.54 -28.46 -3.69
N ALA A 38 8.42 -28.21 -3.01
CA ALA A 38 8.43 -27.56 -1.70
C ALA A 38 8.47 -28.64 -0.61
N VAL A 39 9.37 -28.52 0.37
CA VAL A 39 9.53 -29.47 1.47
C VAL A 39 9.25 -28.76 2.78
N ASP A 40 8.20 -29.18 3.49
CA ASP A 40 7.92 -28.72 4.86
C ASP A 40 9.02 -29.25 5.79
N THR A 41 9.80 -28.38 6.41
CA THR A 41 10.94 -28.81 7.24
C THR A 41 10.51 -29.41 8.57
N VAL A 42 9.26 -29.20 9.00
CA VAL A 42 8.71 -29.73 10.25
C VAL A 42 8.14 -31.12 10.04
N THR A 43 7.37 -31.32 8.96
CA THR A 43 6.70 -32.60 8.70
C THR A 43 7.46 -33.51 7.74
N GLY A 44 8.42 -32.97 7.00
CA GLY A 44 9.09 -33.66 5.89
C GLY A 44 8.19 -33.86 4.66
N GLN A 45 6.98 -33.30 4.65
CA GLN A 45 6.05 -33.43 3.54
C GLN A 45 6.64 -32.77 2.29
N GLN A 46 6.67 -33.52 1.18
CA GLN A 46 7.10 -33.04 -0.12
C GLN A 46 5.89 -32.71 -0.99
N ILE A 47 5.86 -31.50 -1.51
CA ILE A 47 4.82 -30.96 -2.38
C ILE A 47 5.44 -30.76 -3.75
N HIS A 48 5.04 -31.60 -4.70
CA HIS A 48 5.52 -31.50 -6.07
C HIS A 48 4.93 -30.26 -6.75
N ILE A 49 5.78 -29.35 -7.24
CA ILE A 49 5.35 -28.12 -7.92
C ILE A 49 5.27 -28.36 -9.43
N GLY A 50 6.25 -29.07 -10.00
CA GLY A 50 6.25 -29.42 -11.40
C GLY A 50 7.55 -30.04 -11.88
N SER A 51 7.50 -30.57 -13.10
CA SER A 51 8.64 -31.14 -13.81
C SER A 51 8.66 -30.67 -15.26
N CYS A 52 9.80 -30.16 -15.71
CA CYS A 52 9.97 -29.71 -17.09
C CYS A 52 11.29 -30.19 -17.70
N THR A 53 11.26 -30.54 -18.98
CA THR A 53 12.44 -30.93 -19.76
C THR A 53 12.87 -29.73 -20.58
N LEU A 54 14.04 -29.15 -20.29
CA LEU A 54 14.57 -28.00 -21.03
C LEU A 54 15.54 -28.44 -22.14
N PRO A 55 15.89 -27.61 -23.14
CA PRO A 55 16.93 -27.92 -24.12
C PRO A 55 18.35 -28.06 -23.51
N PRO A 56 19.30 -28.77 -24.17
CA PRO A 56 20.68 -28.80 -23.73
C PRO A 56 21.30 -27.39 -23.90
N ALA A 57 21.91 -26.87 -22.84
CA ALA A 57 22.33 -25.46 -22.60
C ALA A 57 21.38 -24.61 -21.72
N SER A 58 20.22 -25.13 -21.30
CA SER A 58 19.40 -24.49 -20.27
C SER A 58 19.96 -24.78 -18.87
N GLY A 59 20.58 -23.78 -18.23
CA GLY A 59 21.02 -23.82 -16.84
C GLY A 59 20.04 -23.13 -15.87
N ILE A 60 20.32 -23.18 -14.56
CA ILE A 60 19.74 -22.19 -13.64
C ILE A 60 20.36 -20.85 -14.05
N TYR A 61 19.60 -20.03 -14.76
CA TYR A 61 19.97 -18.63 -14.94
C TYR A 61 20.12 -18.02 -13.56
N LYS A 62 21.19 -17.27 -13.27
CA LYS A 62 21.26 -16.44 -12.06
C LYS A 62 20.07 -15.48 -12.14
N PRO A 63 18.96 -15.71 -11.41
CA PRO A 63 17.88 -14.74 -11.46
C PRO A 63 18.44 -13.56 -10.68
N THR A 64 18.67 -12.44 -11.36
CA THR A 64 18.90 -11.17 -10.68
C THR A 64 17.66 -10.72 -9.91
N LYS A 65 16.53 -11.42 -10.05
CA LYS A 65 15.21 -11.03 -9.57
C LYS A 65 14.43 -12.22 -9.03
N TRP A 66 13.87 -12.05 -7.84
CA TRP A 66 12.69 -12.76 -7.35
C TRP A 66 11.58 -11.72 -7.24
N THR A 67 10.48 -11.88 -7.97
CA THR A 67 9.33 -10.98 -7.88
C THR A 67 8.17 -11.70 -7.18
N SER A 68 7.64 -11.11 -6.11
CA SER A 68 6.31 -11.44 -5.62
C SER A 68 5.33 -10.44 -6.20
N SER A 69 4.54 -10.84 -7.19
CA SER A 69 3.32 -10.11 -7.49
C SER A 69 2.30 -10.48 -6.40
N ASN A 70 1.99 -9.52 -5.51
CA ASN A 70 0.94 -9.58 -4.48
C ASN A 70 1.23 -10.34 -3.17
N GLY A 71 2.48 -10.42 -2.70
CA GLY A 71 2.77 -11.12 -1.44
C GLY A 71 2.48 -12.64 -1.48
N THR A 72 2.31 -13.18 -2.68
CA THR A 72 2.34 -14.62 -3.01
C THR A 72 3.48 -14.88 -4.00
N PRO A 73 4.27 -15.96 -3.83
CA PRO A 73 5.23 -16.36 -4.84
C PRO A 73 4.49 -16.77 -6.12
N GLY A 74 4.52 -15.90 -7.13
CA GLY A 74 4.04 -16.16 -8.48
C GLY A 74 2.53 -15.93 -8.72
N MET A 75 2.26 -15.47 -9.94
CA MET A 75 0.98 -15.28 -10.64
C MET A 75 0.19 -13.98 -10.38
N LEU A 76 0.09 -13.20 -11.46
CA LEU A 76 -1.17 -12.64 -11.95
C LEU A 76 -2.34 -13.59 -11.63
N ALA A 77 -3.09 -13.25 -10.59
CA ALA A 77 -4.39 -13.84 -10.31
C ALA A 77 -5.31 -12.73 -9.86
N SER A 78 -6.22 -12.37 -10.77
CA SER A 78 -7.57 -11.88 -10.50
C SER A 78 -8.01 -12.15 -9.06
N LEU A 79 -8.22 -11.09 -8.28
CA LEU A 79 -8.91 -11.16 -7.01
C LEU A 79 -10.13 -10.26 -7.08
N ARG A 80 -11.21 -10.84 -7.61
CA ARG A 80 -12.55 -10.58 -7.08
C ARG A 80 -12.52 -10.98 -5.58
N THR A 81 -12.98 -10.05 -4.75
CA THR A 81 -13.54 -10.29 -3.40
C THR A 81 -12.55 -10.41 -2.21
N VAL A 82 -12.46 -9.29 -1.48
CA VAL A 82 -12.61 -9.14 0.00
C VAL A 82 -11.61 -9.82 0.96
N VAL A 83 -10.85 -8.95 1.63
CA VAL A 83 -10.60 -8.91 3.10
C VAL A 83 -10.25 -10.24 3.78
N SER A 84 -8.96 -10.52 3.87
CA SER A 84 -8.31 -11.19 5.02
C SER A 84 -6.82 -11.36 4.73
N LEU A 85 -6.02 -10.29 4.86
CA LEU A 85 -4.57 -10.42 4.96
C LEU A 85 -4.16 -9.99 6.37
N SER A 86 -4.15 -10.96 7.28
CA SER A 86 -3.48 -10.90 8.57
C SER A 86 -1.97 -10.85 8.34
N ASN A 87 -1.29 -9.90 9.01
CA ASN A 87 0.15 -9.77 9.28
C ASN A 87 1.04 -10.89 8.73
N ARG A 88 1.94 -10.60 7.78
CA ARG A 88 2.94 -11.59 7.34
C ARG A 88 4.32 -10.96 7.23
N ARG A 89 5.23 -11.39 8.11
CA ARG A 89 6.67 -11.28 7.92
C ARG A 89 7.12 -12.50 7.13
N THR A 90 7.70 -12.30 5.94
CA THR A 90 8.28 -13.39 5.15
C THR A 90 9.80 -13.31 5.26
N VAL A 91 10.43 -14.41 5.66
CA VAL A 91 11.90 -14.51 5.71
C VAL A 91 12.34 -15.47 4.62
N PHE A 92 13.16 -14.99 3.70
CA PHE A 92 13.84 -15.84 2.74
C PHE A 92 15.24 -16.18 3.26
N GLY A 93 15.52 -17.48 3.31
CA GLY A 93 16.84 -17.98 3.69
C GLY A 93 17.83 -17.92 2.53
N ASN A 94 19.12 -17.84 2.84
CA ASN A 94 20.17 -17.96 1.82
C ASN A 94 20.04 -19.29 1.05
N PRO A 95 20.05 -19.29 -0.29
CA PRO A 95 19.97 -20.51 -1.06
C PRO A 95 21.23 -21.36 -0.86
N THR A 96 21.05 -22.67 -0.77
CA THR A 96 22.15 -23.64 -0.68
C THR A 96 22.17 -24.53 -1.91
N ILE A 97 23.36 -25.00 -2.28
CA ILE A 97 23.54 -25.94 -3.39
C ILE A 97 24.34 -27.14 -2.88
N THR A 98 23.95 -28.34 -3.29
CA THR A 98 24.58 -29.61 -2.89
C THR A 98 25.97 -29.83 -3.49
N LYS A 99 26.40 -28.98 -4.43
CA LYS A 99 27.77 -29.02 -4.97
C LYS A 99 28.72 -28.30 -4.01
N ASN A 100 29.67 -29.04 -3.46
CA ASN A 100 30.66 -28.53 -2.49
C ASN A 100 31.32 -27.22 -2.97
N GLY A 101 31.38 -26.23 -2.07
CA GLY A 101 32.14 -24.98 -2.25
C GLY A 101 31.38 -23.79 -2.83
N SER A 102 30.06 -23.88 -3.05
CA SER A 102 29.24 -22.77 -3.53
C SER A 102 28.24 -22.32 -2.44
N ILE A 103 28.38 -21.08 -1.97
CA ILE A 103 27.43 -20.45 -1.03
C ILE A 103 26.56 -19.50 -1.86
N GLY A 104 25.25 -19.71 -1.87
CA GLY A 104 24.31 -18.77 -2.45
C GLY A 104 24.03 -17.63 -1.47
N THR A 105 23.98 -16.41 -1.98
CA THR A 105 23.59 -15.23 -1.21
C THR A 105 22.35 -14.62 -1.82
N GLN A 106 21.47 -14.09 -0.98
CA GLN A 106 20.32 -13.32 -1.42
C GLN A 106 20.61 -11.83 -1.28
N SER A 107 20.35 -11.05 -2.33
CA SER A 107 20.31 -9.60 -2.23
C SER A 107 19.07 -9.18 -1.45
N ARG A 108 19.06 -7.93 -0.97
CA ARG A 108 17.86 -7.38 -0.33
C ARG A 108 16.73 -7.33 -1.32
N SER A 109 15.54 -7.69 -0.86
CA SER A 109 14.31 -7.34 -1.56
C SER A 109 14.25 -5.81 -1.73
N TYR A 110 13.52 -5.34 -2.74
CA TYR A 110 13.27 -3.93 -2.98
C TYR A 110 11.92 -3.75 -3.67
N GLU A 111 11.41 -2.53 -3.66
CA GLU A 111 10.14 -2.16 -4.30
C GLU A 111 10.27 -2.20 -5.81
N TYR A 112 9.29 -2.80 -6.49
CA TYR A 112 9.28 -2.93 -7.94
C TYR A 112 7.92 -2.53 -8.52
N GLY A 113 7.89 -1.98 -9.73
CA GLY A 113 6.66 -1.51 -10.38
C GLY A 113 6.15 -0.18 -9.80
N ASP A 114 4.83 -0.01 -9.81
CA ASP A 114 4.15 1.26 -9.48
C ASP A 114 4.35 1.71 -8.02
N CYS A 115 4.84 0.81 -7.15
CA CYS A 115 5.02 1.07 -5.72
C CYS A 115 6.34 1.80 -5.36
N LYS A 116 7.21 2.02 -6.35
CA LYS A 116 8.58 2.51 -6.19
C LYS A 116 8.71 3.90 -5.55
N GLY A 117 9.32 3.95 -4.36
CA GLY A 117 9.51 5.14 -3.54
C GLY A 117 8.22 5.65 -2.88
N GLN A 118 7.11 4.95 -3.07
CA GLN A 118 5.77 5.34 -2.63
C GLN A 118 5.33 4.55 -1.42
N ILE A 119 5.73 3.29 -1.38
CA ILE A 119 5.61 2.46 -0.19
C ILE A 119 6.85 2.67 0.66
N ALA A 120 6.71 2.39 1.94
CA ALA A 120 7.79 2.60 2.87
C ALA A 120 8.43 1.24 3.13
N PHE A 121 8.82 0.54 2.06
CA PHE A 121 9.44 -0.78 2.16
C PHE A 121 10.71 -0.72 2.99
N HIS A 122 11.01 -1.82 3.67
CA HIS A 122 12.19 -1.95 4.50
C HIS A 122 12.80 -3.33 4.31
N THR A 123 14.11 -3.42 4.46
CA THR A 123 14.83 -4.69 4.45
C THR A 123 15.91 -4.62 5.53
N GLU A 124 15.87 -5.57 6.45
CA GLU A 124 16.68 -5.74 7.64
C GLU A 124 17.38 -7.08 7.48
N GLU A 125 18.67 -7.22 7.77
CA GLU A 125 19.29 -8.55 7.79
C GLU A 125 18.91 -9.27 9.08
N VAL A 126 18.26 -10.43 8.96
CA VAL A 126 18.07 -11.40 10.05
C VAL A 126 19.15 -12.46 9.97
N THR A 127 19.45 -13.13 11.09
CA THR A 127 20.39 -14.26 11.10
C THR A 127 19.94 -15.32 10.09
N GLY A 128 20.56 -15.34 8.90
CA GLY A 128 20.20 -16.22 7.79
C GLY A 128 19.23 -15.65 6.73
N GLY A 129 18.85 -14.37 6.72
CA GLY A 129 17.91 -13.79 5.72
C GLY A 129 17.68 -12.27 5.81
N VAL A 130 16.59 -11.74 5.24
CA VAL A 130 16.21 -10.30 5.25
C VAL A 130 14.71 -10.05 5.60
N GLY A 131 14.31 -9.00 6.35
CA GLY A 131 12.90 -8.66 6.74
C GLY A 131 12.53 -7.15 6.82
N ALA A 132 11.25 -6.75 6.78
CA ALA A 132 10.79 -5.34 6.73
C ALA A 132 10.00 -4.88 7.98
N GLU A 133 10.08 -3.60 8.40
CA GLU A 133 9.24 -3.01 9.49
C GLU A 133 9.01 -1.48 9.29
N LYS A 134 7.75 -1.00 9.21
CA LYS A 134 7.38 0.44 9.41
C LYS A 134 5.99 0.67 10.00
N THR A 135 5.86 1.71 10.83
CA THR A 135 4.62 2.08 11.53
C THR A 135 3.82 3.19 10.83
N ILE A 136 2.48 3.11 10.83
CA ILE A 136 1.57 4.15 10.32
C ILE A 136 1.74 5.48 11.06
N ARG A 137 1.71 6.57 10.29
CA ARG A 137 1.77 7.94 10.79
C ARG A 137 0.56 8.74 10.33
N PHE A 138 0.01 9.53 11.23
CA PHE A 138 -1.00 10.54 10.89
C PHE A 138 -0.38 11.94 10.75
N LEU A 139 -1.00 12.75 9.89
CA LEU A 139 -0.72 14.16 9.70
C LEU A 139 -1.64 14.96 10.62
N ASP A 140 -1.04 15.82 11.43
CA ASP A 140 -1.77 16.74 12.29
C ASP A 140 -2.16 17.97 11.44
N THR A 141 -3.46 18.29 11.39
CA THR A 141 -3.97 19.45 10.67
C THR A 141 -4.80 20.33 11.61
N PRO A 142 -5.05 21.61 11.28
CA PRO A 142 -5.93 22.45 12.08
C PRO A 142 -7.34 21.86 12.25
N LEU A 143 -7.83 21.12 11.24
CA LEU A 143 -9.13 20.45 11.31
C LEU A 143 -9.04 19.12 12.09
N LEU A 144 -7.95 18.37 11.93
CA LEU A 144 -7.75 17.04 12.52
C LEU A 144 -6.43 17.01 13.31
N PRO A 145 -6.38 17.57 14.54
CA PRO A 145 -5.16 17.62 15.35
C PRO A 145 -4.81 16.26 15.97
N SER A 146 -3.57 16.09 16.43
CA SER A 146 -3.12 14.86 17.11
C SER A 146 -3.83 14.55 18.42
N SER A 147 -4.50 15.54 19.03
CA SER A 147 -5.33 15.36 20.22
C SER A 147 -6.64 14.61 19.95
N THR A 148 -7.00 14.38 18.69
CA THR A 148 -8.22 13.64 18.33
C THR A 148 -8.15 12.16 18.76
N PRO A 149 -9.22 11.62 19.38
CA PRO A 149 -9.34 10.21 19.73
C PRO A 149 -9.11 9.25 18.54
N GLU A 150 -8.88 7.96 18.83
CA GLU A 150 -8.64 6.93 17.80
C GLU A 150 -9.80 6.79 16.80
N ASP A 151 -11.04 6.94 17.27
CA ASP A 151 -12.26 6.80 16.48
C ASP A 151 -12.68 8.11 15.77
N CYS A 152 -11.87 9.15 15.87
CA CYS A 152 -12.05 10.35 15.07
C CYS A 152 -11.33 10.21 13.72
N PRO A 153 -11.85 10.81 12.65
CA PRO A 153 -11.16 10.87 11.37
C PRO A 153 -9.74 11.48 11.49
N LYS A 154 -8.78 10.91 10.75
CA LYS A 154 -7.35 11.32 10.73
C LYS A 154 -6.80 11.25 9.32
N VAL A 155 -5.83 12.11 8.98
CA VAL A 155 -5.16 12.05 7.68
C VAL A 155 -3.94 11.12 7.79
N ILE A 156 -3.91 10.06 7.00
CA ILE A 156 -2.77 9.15 6.89
C ILE A 156 -1.65 9.89 6.14
N LYS A 157 -0.49 9.99 6.80
CA LYS A 157 0.71 10.64 6.28
C LYS A 157 1.62 9.65 5.56
N SER A 158 1.80 8.46 6.14
CA SER A 158 2.65 7.38 5.61
C SER A 158 2.51 6.09 6.43
N GLY A 159 3.14 5.01 5.97
CA GLY A 159 3.33 3.77 6.72
C GLY A 159 2.30 2.67 6.48
N ILE A 160 1.48 2.81 5.42
CA ILE A 160 0.77 1.68 4.80
C ILE A 160 1.61 1.25 3.60
N ASP A 161 1.92 -0.04 3.51
CA ASP A 161 2.64 -0.66 2.39
C ASP A 161 1.93 -1.94 1.92
N ASP A 162 2.52 -2.61 0.92
CA ASP A 162 2.03 -3.85 0.31
C ASP A 162 1.95 -5.01 1.31
N GLU A 163 2.73 -4.94 2.41
CA GLU A 163 2.74 -5.92 3.50
C GLU A 163 1.68 -5.58 4.59
N GLY A 164 1.05 -4.41 4.46
CA GLY A 164 -0.10 -3.97 5.22
C GLY A 164 0.25 -2.93 6.28
N GLN A 165 -0.21 -3.18 7.50
CA GLN A 165 -0.02 -2.29 8.65
C GLN A 165 0.81 -3.03 9.68
N HIS A 166 1.91 -2.44 10.13
CA HIS A 166 2.71 -3.04 11.19
C HIS A 166 1.90 -3.20 12.50
N PRO A 167 2.02 -4.30 13.27
CA PRO A 167 1.19 -4.56 14.45
C PRO A 167 1.27 -3.51 15.57
N LYS A 168 2.37 -2.76 15.65
CA LYS A 168 2.53 -1.64 16.61
C LYS A 168 2.01 -0.30 16.07
N SER A 169 1.53 -0.26 14.84
CA SER A 169 0.95 0.94 14.24
C SER A 169 -0.42 1.23 14.84
N PRO A 170 -0.78 2.50 15.02
CA PRO A 170 -2.17 2.88 15.25
C PRO A 170 -3.09 2.32 14.16
N ASN A 171 -4.30 1.90 14.53
CA ASN A 171 -5.28 1.41 13.58
C ASN A 171 -5.64 2.47 12.54
N VAL A 172 -5.69 2.07 11.28
CA VAL A 172 -6.38 2.86 10.25
C VAL A 172 -7.84 2.47 10.21
N THR A 173 -8.68 3.48 10.13
CA THR A 173 -10.13 3.33 10.13
C THR A 173 -10.69 3.85 8.80
N GLY A 174 -11.91 3.43 8.44
CA GLY A 174 -12.65 3.99 7.30
C GLY A 174 -12.69 5.53 7.32
N PRO A 175 -13.04 6.17 8.45
CA PRO A 175 -12.97 7.62 8.62
C PRO A 175 -11.60 8.22 8.28
N SER A 176 -10.51 7.57 8.69
CA SER A 176 -9.16 8.02 8.34
C SER A 176 -8.87 7.87 6.85
N GLY A 177 -9.34 6.80 6.21
CA GLY A 177 -9.25 6.60 4.77
C GLY A 177 -9.92 7.73 3.98
N ILE A 178 -11.17 8.06 4.31
CA ILE A 178 -11.92 9.14 3.64
C ILE A 178 -11.30 10.51 3.90
N SER A 179 -10.88 10.78 5.13
CA SER A 179 -10.19 12.04 5.44
C SER A 179 -8.90 12.19 4.65
N THR A 180 -8.16 11.09 4.49
CA THR A 180 -6.94 11.04 3.68
C THR A 180 -7.25 11.31 2.21
N LEU A 181 -8.29 10.67 1.66
CA LEU A 181 -8.74 10.89 0.30
C LEU A 181 -9.05 12.37 0.05
N LEU A 182 -9.95 12.96 0.83
CA LEU A 182 -10.38 14.35 0.63
C LEU A 182 -9.24 15.35 0.86
N HIS A 183 -8.39 15.10 1.86
CA HIS A 183 -7.21 15.92 2.10
C HIS A 183 -6.25 15.88 0.89
N ARG A 184 -5.99 14.70 0.33
CA ARG A 184 -5.04 14.52 -0.78
C ARG A 184 -5.61 14.89 -2.14
N ILE A 185 -6.92 14.88 -2.33
CA ILE A 185 -7.59 15.47 -3.50
C ILE A 185 -7.21 16.96 -3.64
N GLY A 186 -6.90 17.63 -2.53
CA GLY A 186 -6.25 18.95 -2.54
C GLY A 186 -7.21 20.13 -2.43
N ARG A 187 -8.51 19.89 -2.22
CA ARG A 187 -9.51 20.94 -2.01
C ARG A 187 -10.06 20.88 -0.58
N LYS A 188 -9.48 21.72 0.30
CA LYS A 188 -9.77 21.74 1.75
C LYS A 188 -11.27 21.78 2.08
N GLN A 189 -12.05 22.54 1.31
CA GLN A 189 -13.49 22.68 1.46
C GLN A 189 -14.22 21.34 1.46
N LEU A 190 -13.76 20.34 0.70
CA LEU A 190 -14.44 19.04 0.64
C LEU A 190 -14.41 18.32 1.99
N LEU A 191 -13.25 18.33 2.67
CA LEU A 191 -13.11 17.76 4.00
C LEU A 191 -13.90 18.58 5.03
N GLU A 192 -13.91 19.91 4.92
CA GLU A 192 -14.70 20.79 5.80
C GLU A 192 -16.20 20.49 5.68
N ARG A 193 -16.74 20.38 4.47
CA ARG A 193 -18.16 20.06 4.22
C ARG A 193 -18.54 18.64 4.66
N LEU A 194 -17.62 17.68 4.53
CA LEU A 194 -17.86 16.32 5.03
C LEU A 194 -17.99 16.31 6.56
N LEU A 195 -17.14 17.06 7.27
CA LEU A 195 -17.12 17.11 8.74
C LEU A 195 -18.17 18.04 9.36
N ASP A 196 -18.69 19.00 8.59
CA ASP A 196 -19.73 19.94 9.01
C ASP A 196 -21.12 19.31 9.02
N VAL A 197 -21.45 18.58 10.08
CA VAL A 197 -22.77 17.93 10.26
C VAL A 197 -23.91 18.95 10.37
N SER A 198 -23.64 20.13 10.93
CA SER A 198 -24.66 21.14 11.21
C SER A 198 -25.01 22.00 9.99
N GLY A 199 -24.01 22.37 9.20
CA GLY A 199 -24.19 23.21 8.01
C GLY A 199 -24.32 22.42 6.69
N THR A 200 -24.06 21.11 6.70
CA THR A 200 -24.19 20.25 5.54
C THR A 200 -24.98 18.99 5.92
N GLU A 201 -26.21 18.88 5.45
CA GLU A 201 -27.10 17.73 5.69
C GLU A 201 -26.74 16.57 4.77
N GLU A 202 -26.55 16.81 3.48
CA GLU A 202 -26.20 15.77 2.51
C GLU A 202 -24.82 16.01 1.93
N PHE A 203 -24.04 14.94 1.78
CA PHE A 203 -22.75 14.96 1.08
C PHE A 203 -22.60 13.68 0.28
N ASP A 204 -22.28 13.79 -1.01
CA ASP A 204 -22.03 12.67 -1.91
C ASP A 204 -20.69 12.86 -2.60
N LEU A 205 -19.89 11.80 -2.65
CA LEU A 205 -18.63 11.73 -3.38
C LEU A 205 -18.58 10.43 -4.14
N ARG A 206 -18.12 10.48 -5.39
CA ARG A 206 -17.72 9.32 -6.18
C ARG A 206 -16.37 9.58 -6.83
N VAL A 207 -15.49 8.58 -6.77
CA VAL A 207 -14.21 8.57 -7.46
C VAL A 207 -14.27 7.47 -8.49
N TYR A 208 -14.25 7.85 -9.76
CA TYR A 208 -14.29 6.91 -10.86
C TYR A 208 -12.88 6.45 -11.19
N THR A 209 -12.71 5.13 -11.33
CA THR A 209 -11.39 4.57 -11.62
C THR A 209 -11.14 4.33 -13.11
N ASP A 210 -12.22 4.26 -13.91
CA ASP A 210 -12.20 3.90 -15.34
C ASP A 210 -11.37 2.64 -15.63
N ASN A 211 -11.32 1.72 -14.67
CA ASN A 211 -10.43 0.56 -14.68
C ASN A 211 -11.19 -0.68 -14.23
N SER A 212 -11.14 -1.75 -15.04
CA SER A 212 -11.76 -3.04 -14.67
C SER A 212 -11.17 -3.73 -13.43
N PHE A 213 -9.97 -3.33 -12.99
CA PHE A 213 -9.26 -3.90 -11.85
C PHE A 213 -9.54 -3.17 -10.54
N HIS A 214 -10.03 -1.94 -10.59
CA HIS A 214 -10.33 -1.14 -9.41
C HIS A 214 -11.81 -0.80 -9.40
N TYR A 215 -12.39 -0.78 -8.21
CA TYR A 215 -13.79 -0.41 -8.06
C TYR A 215 -13.91 1.09 -7.85
N ASP A 216 -14.98 1.71 -8.34
CA ASP A 216 -15.24 3.11 -8.01
C ASP A 216 -15.46 3.22 -6.51
N LEU A 217 -14.92 4.28 -5.89
CA LEU A 217 -15.16 4.54 -4.48
C LEU A 217 -16.34 5.49 -4.34
N TYR A 218 -17.19 5.28 -3.33
CA TYR A 218 -18.21 6.26 -2.96
C TYR A 218 -18.19 6.62 -1.48
N VAL A 219 -18.71 7.80 -1.18
CA VAL A 219 -19.09 8.26 0.16
C VAL A 219 -20.46 8.91 0.07
N LYS A 220 -21.37 8.52 0.94
CA LYS A 220 -22.68 9.14 1.12
C LYS A 220 -22.86 9.50 2.58
N ARG A 221 -23.13 10.76 2.88
CA ARG A 221 -23.53 11.23 4.21
C ARG A 221 -24.92 11.83 4.15
N ARG A 222 -25.77 11.46 5.10
CA ARG A 222 -27.11 11.99 5.32
C ARG A 222 -27.26 12.31 6.80
N GLY A 223 -27.20 13.60 7.12
CA GLY A 223 -27.07 14.09 8.49
C GLY A 223 -25.84 13.48 9.18
N ARG A 224 -26.10 12.64 10.18
CA ARG A 224 -25.08 11.94 10.97
C ARG A 224 -24.75 10.55 10.45
N ASP A 225 -25.54 10.03 9.54
CA ASP A 225 -25.31 8.71 8.96
C ASP A 225 -24.36 8.83 7.77
N ILE A 226 -23.34 7.98 7.75
CA ILE A 226 -22.39 7.91 6.64
C ILE A 226 -22.22 6.48 6.17
N GLU A 227 -22.23 6.30 4.86
CA GLU A 227 -21.97 5.05 4.17
C GLU A 227 -20.80 5.25 3.21
N ILE A 228 -19.84 4.32 3.26
CA ILE A 228 -18.65 4.33 2.40
C ILE A 228 -18.46 2.95 1.79
N GLY A 229 -17.95 2.89 0.56
CA GLY A 229 -17.73 1.59 -0.07
C GLY A 229 -17.24 1.70 -1.49
N PHE A 230 -17.44 0.60 -2.22
CA PHE A 230 -17.03 0.44 -3.60
C PHE A 230 -18.22 0.13 -4.51
N ILE A 231 -18.15 0.52 -5.78
CA ILE A 231 -19.08 0.17 -6.85
C ILE A 231 -18.27 -0.56 -7.92
N ASP A 232 -18.74 -1.73 -8.33
CA ASP A 232 -18.04 -2.51 -9.35
C ASP A 232 -18.23 -1.94 -10.76
N SER A 233 -17.53 -2.54 -11.72
CA SER A 233 -17.59 -2.16 -13.14
C SER A 233 -18.98 -2.32 -13.76
N ASP A 234 -19.86 -3.14 -13.16
CA ASP A 234 -21.23 -3.36 -13.61
C ASP A 234 -22.21 -2.35 -12.98
N GLY A 235 -21.68 -1.37 -12.23
CA GLY A 235 -22.45 -0.37 -11.50
C GLY A 235 -23.16 -0.96 -10.28
N GLN A 236 -22.84 -2.19 -9.89
CA GLN A 236 -23.39 -2.82 -8.70
C GLN A 236 -22.60 -2.37 -7.48
N TRP A 237 -23.34 -2.04 -6.42
CA TRP A 237 -22.74 -1.70 -5.15
C TRP A 237 -22.05 -2.95 -4.61
N ALA A 238 -20.77 -2.84 -4.22
CA ALA A 238 -20.10 -3.89 -3.47
C ALA A 238 -20.80 -3.97 -2.11
N GLN A 239 -21.86 -4.77 -2.04
CA GLN A 239 -22.72 -4.82 -0.86
C GLN A 239 -22.09 -5.66 0.25
N PRO A 240 -22.28 -5.27 1.53
CA PRO A 240 -22.84 -3.99 1.98
C PRO A 240 -21.77 -2.89 2.11
N GLY A 241 -22.19 -1.62 1.95
CA GLY A 241 -21.40 -0.46 2.33
C GLY A 241 -21.08 -0.43 3.82
N ILE A 242 -19.95 0.18 4.19
CA ILE A 242 -19.48 0.31 5.56
C ILE A 242 -20.13 1.56 6.16
N ARG A 243 -20.89 1.39 7.25
CA ARG A 243 -21.69 2.47 7.85
C ARG A 243 -21.14 2.96 9.18
N TYR A 244 -21.20 4.27 9.38
CA TYR A 244 -20.89 4.92 10.65
C TYR A 244 -21.97 5.94 11.01
N PHE A 245 -22.07 6.23 12.31
CA PHE A 245 -22.86 7.31 12.87
C PHE A 245 -21.91 8.33 13.47
N ILE A 246 -22.15 9.61 13.20
CA ILE A 246 -21.33 10.71 13.68
C ILE A 246 -21.89 11.21 15.02
N GLU A 247 -21.17 10.96 16.11
CA GLU A 247 -21.54 11.33 17.46
C GLU A 247 -21.14 12.77 17.79
N ASP A 248 -22.01 13.53 18.47
CA ASP A 248 -21.70 14.90 18.86
C ASP A 248 -20.40 14.95 19.67
N PRO A 249 -19.49 15.90 19.38
CA PRO A 249 -18.32 16.09 20.21
C PRO A 249 -18.77 16.43 21.64
N PRO A 250 -18.07 15.94 22.68
CA PRO A 250 -18.36 16.31 24.06
C PRO A 250 -18.40 17.84 24.22
N SER A 251 -19.33 18.36 25.02
CA SER A 251 -19.52 19.81 25.21
C SER A 251 -18.28 20.53 25.77
N ASP A 252 -17.33 19.78 26.33
CA ASP A 252 -16.05 20.22 26.90
C ASP A 252 -14.83 19.89 26.01
N SER A 253 -15.06 19.38 24.79
CA SER A 253 -14.01 19.00 23.84
C SER A 253 -13.30 20.22 23.25
N SER A 254 -11.98 20.14 23.12
CA SER A 254 -11.14 21.13 22.44
C SER A 254 -11.08 20.94 20.91
N TYR A 255 -11.72 19.90 20.37
CA TYR A 255 -11.72 19.59 18.95
C TYR A 255 -13.16 19.56 18.39
N GLN A 256 -13.33 20.10 17.19
CA GLN A 256 -14.62 20.23 16.49
C GLN A 256 -15.05 18.95 15.76
N VAL A 257 -14.24 17.89 15.83
CA VAL A 257 -14.42 16.69 15.02
C VAL A 257 -15.13 15.62 15.83
N ALA A 258 -16.30 15.24 15.36
CA ALA A 258 -17.11 14.18 15.91
C ALA A 258 -16.47 12.78 15.74
N LYS A 259 -16.80 11.89 16.68
CA LYS A 259 -16.39 10.48 16.64
C LYS A 259 -17.27 9.72 15.66
N TRP A 260 -16.71 8.81 14.86
CA TRP A 260 -17.46 7.99 13.92
C TRP A 260 -17.65 6.59 14.49
N ILE A 261 -18.85 6.32 14.98
CA ILE A 261 -19.22 5.06 15.61
C ILE A 261 -19.64 4.06 14.53
N PRO A 262 -19.01 2.87 14.43
CA PRO A 262 -19.46 1.84 13.49
C PRO A 262 -20.91 1.43 13.81
N VAL A 263 -21.81 1.52 12.82
CA VAL A 263 -23.22 1.17 13.00
C VAL A 263 -23.43 -0.27 12.56
N SER A 264 -23.85 -1.14 13.49
CA SER A 264 -24.23 -2.50 13.11
C SER A 264 -25.38 -2.45 12.11
N THR A 265 -25.25 -3.19 11.01
CA THR A 265 -26.22 -3.24 9.91
C THR A 265 -27.55 -3.92 10.29
N SER A 266 -27.75 -4.28 11.57
CA SER A 266 -28.95 -4.95 12.07
C SER A 266 -30.23 -4.11 11.96
N GLU A 267 -30.14 -2.79 11.85
CA GLU A 267 -31.33 -1.91 11.85
C GLU A 267 -32.03 -1.77 10.49
N PHE A 268 -31.45 -2.31 9.39
CA PHE A 268 -31.95 -2.10 8.03
C PHE A 268 -32.41 -3.36 7.29
N GLY A 269 -32.62 -4.49 7.98
CA GLY A 269 -33.25 -5.68 7.39
C GLY A 269 -32.40 -6.45 6.36
N GLU A 270 -31.11 -6.16 6.23
CA GLU A 270 -30.19 -6.89 5.34
C GLU A 270 -29.62 -8.16 5.99
N ALA A 271 -29.31 -9.17 5.17
CA ALA A 271 -28.89 -10.50 5.62
C ALA A 271 -27.48 -10.57 6.24
N TRP A 272 -26.65 -9.54 6.06
CA TRP A 272 -25.26 -9.51 6.51
C TRP A 272 -25.14 -8.80 7.85
N ARG A 273 -25.10 -9.62 8.91
CA ARG A 273 -24.88 -9.23 10.31
C ARG A 273 -23.38 -9.06 10.54
N GLY A 274 -22.91 -7.84 10.81
CA GLY A 274 -21.52 -7.56 11.16
C GLY A 274 -21.38 -7.08 12.60
N PRO A 275 -20.62 -7.76 13.47
CA PRO A 275 -20.20 -7.17 14.75
C PRO A 275 -19.31 -5.94 14.50
N GLU A 276 -19.24 -5.01 15.46
CA GLU A 276 -18.47 -3.76 15.35
C GLU A 276 -17.03 -3.97 14.81
N HIS A 277 -16.35 -5.03 15.28
CA HIS A 277 -15.00 -5.36 14.84
C HIS A 277 -14.89 -5.66 13.34
N TRP A 278 -15.95 -6.18 12.72
CA TRP A 278 -15.99 -6.48 11.28
C TRP A 278 -16.07 -5.19 10.47
N ILE A 279 -16.93 -4.25 10.88
CA ILE A 279 -17.06 -2.93 10.25
C ILE A 279 -15.75 -2.16 10.37
N ARG A 280 -15.09 -2.22 11.53
CA ARG A 280 -13.75 -1.64 11.72
C ARG A 280 -12.71 -2.27 10.80
N ALA A 281 -12.71 -3.60 10.66
CA ALA A 281 -11.79 -4.30 9.77
C ALA A 281 -12.02 -3.94 8.29
N GLN A 282 -13.28 -3.87 7.85
CA GLN A 282 -13.64 -3.42 6.51
C GLN A 282 -13.24 -1.96 6.27
N GLY A 283 -13.51 -1.08 7.23
CA GLY A 283 -13.11 0.32 7.16
C GLY A 283 -11.60 0.49 7.04
N GLY A 284 -10.83 -0.28 7.82
CA GLY A 284 -9.38 -0.32 7.71
C GLY A 284 -8.90 -0.86 6.35
N ALA A 285 -9.58 -1.87 5.79
CA ALA A 285 -9.28 -2.38 4.45
C ALA A 285 -9.56 -1.34 3.36
N LEU A 286 -10.69 -0.62 3.44
CA LEU A 286 -11.01 0.48 2.55
C LEU A 286 -9.98 1.61 2.64
N ALA A 287 -9.55 1.99 3.85
CA ALA A 287 -8.52 3.00 4.04
C ALA A 287 -7.18 2.59 3.40
N LYS A 288 -6.81 1.32 3.52
CA LYS A 288 -5.62 0.76 2.86
C LYS A 288 -5.77 0.74 1.33
N ALA A 289 -6.95 0.40 0.81
CA ALA A 289 -7.22 0.45 -0.63
C ALA A 289 -7.13 1.88 -1.19
N ILE A 290 -7.70 2.87 -0.49
CA ILE A 290 -7.57 4.30 -0.84
C ILE A 290 -6.10 4.70 -0.94
N TRP A 291 -5.30 4.26 0.02
CA TRP A 291 -3.87 4.55 0.07
C TRP A 291 -3.09 3.88 -1.06
N TYR A 292 -3.22 2.55 -1.16
CA TYR A 292 -2.45 1.69 -2.06
C TYR A 292 -2.72 2.02 -3.52
N HIS A 293 -3.99 2.18 -3.89
CA HIS A 293 -4.38 2.48 -5.27
C HIS A 293 -4.42 3.98 -5.56
N HIS A 294 -3.95 4.81 -4.62
CA HIS A 294 -3.92 6.26 -4.74
C HIS A 294 -5.24 6.85 -5.26
N TYR A 295 -6.36 6.53 -4.60
CA TYR A 295 -7.69 6.98 -5.06
C TYR A 295 -7.78 8.51 -5.24
N TYR A 296 -6.98 9.25 -4.49
CA TYR A 296 -6.84 10.70 -4.60
C TYR A 296 -6.11 11.21 -5.86
N ASN A 297 -5.55 10.33 -6.69
CA ASN A 297 -4.90 10.66 -7.96
C ASN A 297 -5.77 10.33 -9.19
N TYR A 298 -6.96 9.75 -9.00
CA TYR A 298 -7.87 9.56 -10.14
C TYR A 298 -8.43 10.90 -10.61
N PRO A 299 -8.49 11.12 -11.94
CA PRO A 299 -8.89 12.40 -12.51
C PRO A 299 -10.38 12.66 -12.36
N ASP A 300 -11.20 11.60 -12.46
CA ASP A 300 -12.64 11.70 -12.49
C ASP A 300 -13.24 11.54 -11.08
N VAL A 301 -13.74 12.66 -10.56
CA VAL A 301 -14.31 12.79 -9.23
C VAL A 301 -15.60 13.60 -9.33
N GLU A 302 -16.68 13.04 -8.82
CA GLU A 302 -17.95 13.72 -8.65
C GLU A 302 -18.18 13.99 -7.17
N VAL A 303 -18.51 15.23 -6.82
CA VAL A 303 -18.81 15.60 -5.43
C VAL A 303 -19.93 16.61 -5.37
N SER A 304 -20.84 16.42 -4.42
CA SER A 304 -21.92 17.36 -4.15
C SER A 304 -22.30 17.39 -2.67
N TRP A 305 -22.95 18.47 -2.26
CA TRP A 305 -23.46 18.62 -0.90
C TRP A 305 -24.68 19.55 -0.86
N SER A 306 -25.50 19.40 0.19
CA SER A 306 -26.68 20.22 0.43
C SER A 306 -26.32 21.68 0.69
N GLY A 307 -27.11 22.62 0.17
CA GLY A 307 -26.90 24.06 0.40
C GLY A 307 -25.83 24.70 -0.48
N MET A 308 -25.28 23.97 -1.47
CA MET A 308 -24.30 24.49 -2.41
C MET A 308 -24.92 25.55 -3.33
N SER A 309 -24.35 26.75 -3.32
CA SER A 309 -24.77 27.84 -4.20
C SER A 309 -24.39 27.56 -5.67
N PRO A 310 -25.05 28.20 -6.66
CA PRO A 310 -24.65 28.09 -8.06
C PRO A 310 -23.18 28.47 -8.31
N ALA A 311 -22.70 29.53 -7.65
CA ALA A 311 -21.31 29.96 -7.77
C ALA A 311 -20.32 28.92 -7.22
N GLU A 312 -20.63 28.25 -6.10
CA GLU A 312 -19.81 27.15 -5.58
C GLU A 312 -19.81 25.94 -6.52
N LYS A 313 -20.95 25.63 -7.17
CA LYS A 313 -21.04 24.55 -8.16
C LYS A 313 -20.15 24.83 -9.36
N ASP A 314 -20.22 26.05 -9.89
CA ASP A 314 -19.43 26.46 -11.07
C ASP A 314 -17.93 26.47 -10.75
N ASP A 315 -17.54 27.02 -9.58
CA ASP A 315 -16.14 27.03 -9.13
C ASP A 315 -15.59 25.61 -8.89
N LEU A 316 -16.38 24.74 -8.27
CA LEU A 316 -16.02 23.34 -8.07
C LEU A 316 -15.87 22.60 -9.40
N ALA A 317 -16.79 22.79 -10.35
CA ALA A 317 -16.73 22.15 -11.66
C ALA A 317 -15.51 22.62 -12.46
N ALA A 318 -15.20 23.91 -12.43
CA ALA A 318 -14.00 24.47 -13.06
C ALA A 318 -12.72 23.86 -12.46
N TRP A 319 -12.64 23.78 -11.14
CA TRP A 319 -11.50 23.20 -10.43
C TRP A 319 -11.33 21.70 -10.69
N LEU A 320 -12.42 20.92 -10.70
CA LEU A 320 -12.38 19.48 -11.02
C LEU A 320 -11.87 19.24 -12.44
N LYS A 321 -12.31 20.07 -13.39
CA LYS A 321 -11.84 20.01 -14.77
C LYS A 321 -10.35 20.29 -14.87
N GLU A 322 -9.87 21.39 -14.27
CA GLU A 322 -8.44 21.73 -14.26
C GLU A 322 -7.60 20.62 -13.61
N ARG A 323 -8.03 20.10 -12.46
CA ARG A 323 -7.36 19.00 -11.77
C ARG A 323 -7.28 17.75 -12.66
N SER A 324 -8.37 17.40 -13.33
CA SER A 324 -8.45 16.25 -14.24
C SER A 324 -7.45 16.39 -15.40
N GLU A 325 -7.38 17.57 -16.01
CA GLU A 325 -6.42 17.87 -17.08
C GLU A 325 -4.96 17.76 -16.60
N ILE A 326 -4.64 18.31 -15.41
CA ILE A 326 -3.30 18.22 -14.81
C ILE A 326 -2.89 16.76 -14.56
N LEU A 327 -3.78 15.96 -13.98
CA LEU A 327 -3.51 14.56 -13.67
C LEU A 327 -3.35 13.73 -14.94
N LYS A 328 -4.17 13.97 -15.95
CA LYS A 328 -4.05 13.32 -17.25
C LYS A 328 -2.73 13.66 -17.93
N MET A 329 -2.35 14.94 -17.97
CA MET A 329 -1.05 15.35 -18.50
C MET A 329 0.13 14.71 -17.76
N LYS A 330 0.01 14.56 -16.44
CA LYS A 330 1.03 13.87 -15.64
C LYS A 330 1.11 12.38 -16.00
N SER A 331 -0.03 11.69 -16.08
CA SER A 331 -0.12 10.28 -16.48
C SER A 331 0.47 10.06 -17.87
N ASP A 332 0.05 10.86 -18.86
CA ASP A 332 0.54 10.77 -20.24
C ASP A 332 2.07 10.98 -20.31
N LYS A 333 2.60 11.88 -19.48
CA LYS A 333 4.04 12.11 -19.38
C LYS A 333 4.76 10.91 -18.76
N GLU A 334 4.27 10.37 -17.65
CA GLU A 334 4.85 9.21 -16.98
C GLU A 334 4.83 7.97 -17.88
N ASP A 335 3.72 7.74 -18.59
CA ASP A 335 3.58 6.67 -19.58
C ASP A 335 4.58 6.83 -20.72
N LYS A 336 4.70 8.05 -21.26
CA LYS A 336 5.69 8.33 -22.32
C LYS A 336 7.11 8.08 -21.83
N GLU A 337 7.48 8.58 -20.66
CA GLU A 337 8.81 8.37 -20.09
C GLU A 337 9.09 6.87 -19.84
N TYR A 338 8.08 6.11 -19.41
CA TYR A 338 8.17 4.66 -19.26
C TYR A 338 8.40 3.95 -20.60
N GLN A 339 7.62 4.29 -21.63
CA GLN A 339 7.78 3.69 -22.97
C GLN A 339 9.12 4.08 -23.60
N ASP A 340 9.56 5.33 -23.45
CA ASP A 340 10.85 5.80 -23.94
C ASP A 340 12.00 5.00 -23.30
N ARG A 341 11.99 4.80 -21.97
CA ARG A 341 12.96 3.93 -21.29
C ARG A 341 12.87 2.48 -21.75
N LYS A 342 11.66 1.95 -21.92
CA LYS A 342 11.46 0.58 -22.40
C LYS A 342 12.06 0.38 -23.79
N ASN A 343 11.89 1.36 -24.68
CA ASN A 343 12.46 1.35 -26.02
C ASN A 343 13.98 1.52 -26.02
N GLU A 344 14.52 2.41 -25.17
CA GLU A 344 15.95 2.68 -25.05
C GLU A 344 16.73 1.45 -24.54
N PHE A 345 16.22 0.81 -23.49
CA PHE A 345 16.96 -0.25 -22.80
C PHE A 345 16.60 -1.67 -23.28
N GLY A 346 15.51 -1.85 -24.03
CA GLY A 346 15.09 -3.14 -24.58
C GLY A 346 15.10 -4.25 -23.52
N ASP A 347 15.86 -5.31 -23.76
CA ASP A 347 16.01 -6.45 -22.84
C ASP A 347 16.56 -6.07 -21.45
N LYS A 348 17.28 -4.94 -21.34
CA LYS A 348 17.85 -4.44 -20.08
C LYS A 348 16.91 -3.50 -19.31
N PHE A 349 15.73 -3.19 -19.85
CA PHE A 349 14.78 -2.27 -19.23
C PHE A 349 14.50 -2.60 -17.75
N HIS A 350 14.33 -3.88 -17.42
CA HIS A 350 14.10 -4.29 -16.04
C HIS A 350 15.25 -3.97 -15.08
N LEU A 351 16.50 -4.01 -15.53
CA LEU A 351 17.66 -3.67 -14.71
C LEU A 351 17.73 -2.16 -14.46
N GLU A 352 17.33 -1.37 -15.45
CA GLU A 352 17.30 0.09 -15.32
C GLU A 352 16.17 0.55 -14.40
N GLU A 353 14.98 -0.05 -14.50
CA GLU A 353 13.89 0.24 -13.56
C GLU A 353 14.26 -0.10 -12.11
N GLU A 354 14.99 -1.20 -11.92
CA GLU A 354 15.55 -1.59 -10.61
C GLU A 354 16.56 -0.57 -10.10
N ARG A 355 17.52 -0.14 -10.93
CA ARG A 355 18.50 0.88 -10.58
C ARG A 355 17.82 2.18 -10.15
N LEU A 356 16.90 2.69 -10.97
CA LEU A 356 16.11 3.87 -10.66
C LEU A 356 15.26 3.68 -9.39
N GLY A 357 14.81 2.45 -9.11
CA GLY A 357 14.04 2.10 -7.91
C GLY A 357 14.87 2.19 -6.66
N MET A 358 16.06 1.61 -6.69
CA MET A 358 17.03 1.72 -5.60
C MET A 358 17.43 3.17 -5.38
N GLU A 359 17.65 3.96 -6.43
CA GLU A 359 17.97 5.39 -6.31
C GLU A 359 16.84 6.19 -5.67
N ALA A 360 15.59 5.99 -6.10
CA ALA A 360 14.42 6.62 -5.50
C ALA A 360 14.28 6.22 -4.03
N TYR A 361 14.40 4.94 -3.72
CA TYR A 361 14.36 4.42 -2.35
C TYR A 361 15.42 5.09 -1.46
N TYR A 362 16.69 5.08 -1.85
CA TYR A 362 17.73 5.70 -1.03
C TYR A 362 17.64 7.22 -0.99
N LYS A 363 17.14 7.88 -2.04
CA LYS A 363 16.82 9.31 -2.01
C LYS A 363 15.80 9.63 -0.91
N THR A 364 14.74 8.84 -0.76
CA THR A 364 13.76 9.05 0.34
C THR A 364 14.38 8.81 1.72
N ARG A 365 15.36 7.90 1.84
CA ARG A 365 16.08 7.63 3.10
C ARG A 365 17.06 8.74 3.48
N ARG A 366 17.58 9.47 2.49
CA ARG A 366 18.43 10.66 2.72
C ARG A 366 17.61 11.89 3.09
N ALA A 367 16.35 11.96 2.66
CA ALA A 367 15.44 13.05 3.00
C ALA A 367 15.09 13.10 4.50
N CYS A 368 14.53 14.23 4.93
CA CYS A 368 14.08 14.42 6.30
C CYS A 368 13.01 13.40 6.63
N ARG A 369 13.25 12.59 7.67
CA ARG A 369 12.38 11.49 8.08
C ARG A 369 11.02 11.94 8.57
N ALA A 370 10.89 13.21 9.00
CA ALA A 370 9.61 13.84 9.30
C ALA A 370 8.78 14.16 8.05
N GLN A 371 9.31 13.93 6.84
CA GLN A 371 8.65 14.18 5.55
C GLN A 371 8.23 15.66 5.37
N CYS A 372 9.06 16.60 5.83
CA CYS A 372 8.83 18.03 5.68
C CYS A 372 9.21 18.59 4.28
N GLY A 373 9.60 17.71 3.34
CA GLY A 373 10.05 18.08 2.00
C GLY A 373 11.55 18.32 1.84
N GLU A 374 12.32 18.43 2.94
CA GLU A 374 13.78 18.59 2.87
C GLU A 374 14.45 17.30 2.39
N GLY A 375 15.20 17.36 1.29
CA GLY A 375 15.84 16.21 0.65
C GLY A 375 17.25 15.92 1.14
N ASN A 376 17.93 16.90 1.74
CA ASN A 376 19.29 16.75 2.26
C ASN A 376 19.46 17.32 3.69
N PRO A 377 18.72 16.78 4.67
CA PRO A 377 18.88 17.10 6.10
C PRO A 377 20.30 16.84 6.64
N LYS A 378 20.81 17.80 7.43
CA LYS A 378 22.12 17.69 8.08
C LYS A 378 22.09 17.09 9.49
N LEU A 379 20.97 17.19 10.20
CA LEU A 379 20.84 16.62 11.54
C LEU A 379 20.61 15.11 11.41
N VAL A 380 21.43 14.32 12.10
CA VAL A 380 21.31 12.86 12.12
C VAL A 380 20.93 12.40 13.52
N CYS A 381 20.03 11.41 13.62
CA CYS A 381 19.66 10.80 14.90
C CYS A 381 20.90 10.39 15.68
N SER A 382 21.05 10.93 16.89
CA SER A 382 22.24 10.69 17.72
C SER A 382 22.41 9.23 18.12
N LYS A 383 21.31 8.45 18.17
CA LYS A 383 21.29 7.04 18.55
C LYS A 383 21.59 6.09 17.38
N CYS A 384 20.82 6.13 16.29
CA CYS A 384 21.01 5.20 15.17
C CYS A 384 21.99 5.67 14.09
N LYS A 385 22.31 6.97 14.03
CA LYS A 385 23.16 7.58 13.00
C LYS A 385 22.66 7.41 11.55
N ILE A 386 21.40 7.03 11.36
CA ILE A 386 20.81 6.70 10.06
C ILE A 386 19.68 7.66 9.69
N ALA A 387 18.67 7.79 10.56
CA ALA A 387 17.56 8.71 10.32
C ALA A 387 18.06 10.15 10.31
N ARG A 388 17.65 10.92 9.30
CA ARG A 388 18.05 12.30 9.10
C ARG A 388 16.88 13.26 9.28
N TYR A 389 17.15 14.46 9.76
CA TYR A 389 16.18 15.50 10.09
C TYR A 389 16.71 16.87 9.66
N CYS A 390 15.82 17.77 9.25
CA CYS A 390 16.23 19.15 8.98
C CYS A 390 16.43 19.95 10.28
N SER A 391 15.73 19.56 11.37
CA SER A 391 15.75 20.27 12.64
C SER A 391 15.39 19.37 13.84
N PRO A 392 15.69 19.77 15.08
CA PRO A 392 15.26 19.06 16.29
C PRO A 392 13.74 18.94 16.42
N GLU A 393 12.97 19.89 15.88
CA GLU A 393 11.51 19.86 15.87
C GLU A 393 11.00 18.70 15.02
N CYS A 394 11.55 18.53 13.80
CA CYS A 394 11.24 17.39 12.94
C CYS A 394 11.65 16.06 13.58
N GLN A 395 12.79 16.04 14.28
CA GLN A 395 13.19 14.85 15.05
C GLN A 395 12.19 14.54 16.17
N LYS A 396 11.75 15.54 16.92
CA LYS A 396 10.76 15.38 18.00
C LYS A 396 9.41 14.93 17.47
N GLU A 397 8.95 15.49 16.36
CA GLU A 397 7.72 15.08 15.67
C GLU A 397 7.79 13.60 15.26
N ASP A 398 8.91 13.17 14.67
CA ASP A 398 9.11 11.79 14.23
C ASP A 398 9.38 10.83 15.39
N TRP A 399 9.93 11.32 16.51
CA TRP A 399 10.34 10.48 17.65
C TRP A 399 9.20 9.66 18.23
N LYS A 400 7.95 10.13 18.13
CA LYS A 400 6.75 9.37 18.55
C LYS A 400 6.68 7.99 17.87
N TYR A 401 7.20 7.88 16.64
CA TYR A 401 7.27 6.64 15.87
C TYR A 401 8.70 6.08 15.83
N HIS A 402 9.71 6.89 15.51
CA HIS A 402 11.08 6.42 15.30
C HIS A 402 11.67 5.65 16.49
N LYS A 403 11.29 6.01 17.72
CA LYS A 403 11.80 5.35 18.93
C LYS A 403 11.55 3.85 18.97
N THR A 404 10.52 3.34 18.28
CA THR A 404 10.16 1.90 18.31
C THR A 404 11.07 1.03 17.45
N TYR A 405 11.76 1.63 16.47
CA TYR A 405 12.66 0.94 15.53
C TYR A 405 14.04 1.64 15.42
N CYS A 406 14.34 2.56 16.33
CA CYS A 406 15.59 3.31 16.30
C CYS A 406 16.80 2.38 16.51
N GLY A 407 17.63 2.25 15.46
CA GLY A 407 18.81 1.39 15.45
C GLY A 407 18.62 0.04 14.77
N THR A 408 17.42 -0.28 14.26
CA THR A 408 17.18 -1.48 13.44
C THR A 408 17.45 -1.24 11.96
N GLU A 409 17.43 0.03 11.53
CA GLU A 409 17.71 0.39 10.15
C GLU A 409 19.19 0.14 9.79
N THR A 410 19.45 -0.24 8.55
CA THR A 410 20.83 -0.44 8.04
C THR A 410 21.39 0.84 7.43
N PRO A 411 22.71 1.08 7.41
CA PRO A 411 23.30 2.23 6.71
C PRO A 411 22.90 2.31 5.23
N ILE A 412 22.94 3.52 4.66
CA ILE A 412 22.77 3.73 3.22
C ILE A 412 24.09 3.29 2.53
N PRO A 413 24.05 2.43 1.50
CA PRO A 413 25.26 2.03 0.77
C PRO A 413 25.96 3.26 0.16
N LYS A 414 27.29 3.24 0.10
CA LYS A 414 28.09 4.39 -0.38
C LYS A 414 27.77 4.81 -1.81
N GLU A 415 27.36 3.88 -2.67
CA GLU A 415 26.93 4.21 -4.03
C GLU A 415 25.65 5.06 -4.10
N PHE A 416 24.90 5.16 -2.99
CA PHE A 416 23.66 5.92 -2.88
C PHE A 416 23.66 7.00 -1.78
N ASP A 417 24.78 7.22 -1.08
CA ASP A 417 24.91 8.24 -0.02
C ASP A 417 25.02 9.66 -0.57
#